data_AF-A0A0F9AK09-F1
#
_entry.id   AF-A0A0F9AK09-F1
#
_cell.length_a   1.000
_cell.length_b   1.000
_cell.length_c   1.000
_cell.angle_alpha   90.00
_cell.angle_beta   90.00
_cell.angle_gamma   90.00
#
_symmetry.space_group_name_H-M   'P 1'
#
loop_
_entity.id
_entity.type
_entity.pdbx_description
1 polymer ?
#
loop_
_entity_poly.entity_id
_entity_poly.type
_entity_poly.pdbx_seq_one_letter_code
_entity_poly.pdbx_strand_id
1 'polypeptide(L)'
;VFTEGYWSLVKGNGLESTDYEIKLDGSGFTSFTFDSKVRILKRNSAASPWILDGTHVAPVGNVANRTGLSGFSEFALGSSSTCTPPITSLITGSTSVCTDDAGVSYSVIETPGSGYTWTITGGTVASGQGTYDITVNWGSAGMAGQVQVIENNGCADGVPVTLDVDIHPLPTSAISGSASVPENSTGVPYTVINTTGYTYNWTITGGNLASGAGSSNVMVDWGSVGAGNVRVVADATGGCGSDSPVDLLVTKYSAIRSIQTGDYDDPNTWDCTCVPTSADNVVIDSGHVVTMMQNEAANNLTINEYGTLDNQVTYRIDIYGNYTVNGTHAGAATGAGNERIWLYGVGTTIDGTGLITNSGRMRFRSGSKFILATADLVKPGGQVYVDANVVVTNQGSIEI
;
A
#
# COMPACT_ATOMS: atom_id res chain seq x y z
N VAL A 1 54.26 -22.59 3.25
CA VAL A 1 55.21 -23.10 4.28
C VAL A 1 56.57 -23.20 3.61
N PHE A 2 57.64 -22.83 4.30
CA PHE A 2 59.00 -23.08 3.82
C PHE A 2 59.20 -24.57 3.60
N THR A 3 59.83 -24.96 2.49
CA THR A 3 59.93 -26.38 2.08
C THR A 3 61.19 -27.07 2.62
N GLU A 4 62.12 -26.29 3.18
CA GLU A 4 63.43 -26.74 3.64
C GLU A 4 63.36 -27.61 4.89
N GLY A 5 62.27 -27.53 5.66
CA GLY A 5 62.08 -28.42 6.80
C GLY A 5 61.13 -27.91 7.85
N TYR A 6 61.08 -28.67 8.92
CA TYR A 6 60.30 -28.40 10.12
C TYR A 6 61.08 -28.90 11.35
N TRP A 7 60.75 -28.35 12.51
CA TRP A 7 61.26 -28.80 13.80
C TRP A 7 60.24 -29.70 14.46
N SER A 8 60.68 -30.79 15.07
CA SER A 8 59.81 -31.64 15.89
C SER A 8 60.21 -31.49 17.35
N LEU A 9 59.28 -31.02 18.18
CA LEU A 9 59.49 -30.88 19.61
C LEU A 9 58.78 -32.02 20.34
N VAL A 10 59.57 -32.96 20.86
CA VAL A 10 59.10 -34.11 21.64
C VAL A 10 59.37 -33.88 23.12
N LYS A 11 58.41 -34.22 23.99
CA LYS A 11 58.56 -34.12 25.44
C LYS A 11 59.65 -35.06 25.95
N GLY A 12 60.70 -34.51 26.57
CA GLY A 12 61.64 -35.27 27.40
C GLY A 12 61.07 -35.52 28.81
N ASN A 13 61.69 -36.44 29.56
CA ASN A 13 61.26 -36.76 30.93
C ASN A 13 61.25 -35.51 31.81
N GLY A 14 60.11 -35.23 32.46
CA GLY A 14 59.97 -34.19 33.50
C GLY A 14 59.61 -32.78 33.03
N LEU A 15 59.37 -32.53 31.73
CA LEU A 15 58.94 -31.21 31.26
C LEU A 15 57.41 -31.03 31.40
N GLU A 16 56.97 -30.20 32.36
CA GLU A 16 55.54 -29.94 32.67
C GLU A 16 55.05 -28.52 32.30
N SER A 17 55.76 -27.82 31.41
CA SER A 17 55.32 -26.50 30.95
C SER A 17 53.97 -26.58 30.20
N THR A 18 53.03 -25.72 30.59
CA THR A 18 51.70 -25.58 29.99
C THR A 18 51.70 -24.58 28.83
N ASP A 19 52.62 -23.62 28.85
CA ASP A 19 52.84 -22.60 27.84
C ASP A 19 54.33 -22.26 27.70
N TYR A 20 54.75 -21.90 26.48
CA TYR A 20 56.13 -21.53 26.20
C TYR A 20 56.27 -20.54 25.03
N GLU A 21 57.44 -19.91 24.97
CA GLU A 21 57.94 -19.17 23.81
C GLU A 21 58.88 -20.06 23.00
N ILE A 22 58.81 -19.97 21.69
CA ILE A 22 59.77 -20.61 20.79
C ILE A 22 60.43 -19.58 19.88
N LYS A 23 61.74 -19.75 19.71
CA LYS A 23 62.58 -19.04 18.75
C LYS A 23 63.17 -20.05 17.80
N LEU A 24 62.89 -19.90 16.51
CA LEU A 24 63.37 -20.81 15.46
C LEU A 24 64.28 -20.03 14.53
N ASP A 25 65.54 -20.45 14.47
CA ASP A 25 66.52 -19.93 13.51
C ASP A 25 66.31 -20.58 12.15
N GLY A 26 65.78 -19.81 11.21
CA GLY A 26 65.57 -20.21 9.83
C GLY A 26 66.79 -20.00 8.94
N SER A 27 68.01 -19.92 9.48
CA SER A 27 69.21 -19.83 8.67
C SER A 27 69.31 -21.03 7.70
N GLY A 28 69.42 -20.73 6.40
CA GLY A 28 69.38 -21.73 5.33
C GLY A 28 68.00 -21.98 4.72
N PHE A 29 66.94 -21.37 5.26
CA PHE A 29 65.60 -21.37 4.66
C PHE A 29 65.51 -20.27 3.61
N THR A 30 65.17 -20.65 2.37
CA THR A 30 65.25 -19.75 1.19
C THR A 30 63.97 -19.68 0.37
N SER A 31 62.96 -20.51 0.69
CA SER A 31 61.68 -20.60 -0.01
C SER A 31 60.92 -19.28 -0.02
N PHE A 32 61.16 -18.43 0.98
CA PHE A 32 60.67 -17.05 1.03
C PHE A 32 61.75 -16.13 1.61
N THR A 33 61.69 -14.86 1.25
CA THR A 33 62.45 -13.82 1.96
C THR A 33 62.09 -13.84 3.43
N PHE A 34 63.10 -13.93 4.29
CA PHE A 34 62.91 -13.92 5.73
C PHE A 34 62.69 -12.46 6.20
N ASP A 35 61.43 -12.05 6.24
CA ASP A 35 60.99 -10.70 6.57
C ASP A 35 59.95 -10.71 7.72
N SER A 36 59.34 -9.54 7.98
CA SER A 36 58.30 -9.39 9.02
C SER A 36 57.02 -10.18 8.76
N LYS A 37 56.89 -10.86 7.59
CA LYS A 37 55.75 -11.71 7.23
C LYS A 37 55.98 -13.19 7.54
N VAL A 38 57.19 -13.58 7.96
CA VAL A 38 57.44 -14.95 8.43
C VAL A 38 56.73 -15.20 9.76
N ARG A 39 56.11 -16.38 9.86
CA ARG A 39 55.34 -16.88 11.01
C ARG A 39 55.82 -18.28 11.37
N ILE A 40 55.77 -18.61 12.66
CA ILE A 40 55.86 -20.00 13.12
C ILE A 40 54.45 -20.61 13.03
N LEU A 41 54.35 -21.74 12.34
CA LEU A 41 53.18 -22.60 12.21
C LEU A 41 53.39 -23.86 13.06
N LYS A 42 52.30 -24.44 13.56
CA LYS A 42 52.29 -25.64 14.41
C LYS A 42 51.40 -26.71 13.80
N ARG A 43 51.72 -27.99 13.97
CA ARG A 43 50.79 -29.11 13.71
C ARG A 43 51.01 -30.25 14.70
N ASN A 44 49.93 -30.96 15.03
CA ASN A 44 49.98 -32.03 16.04
C ASN A 44 50.69 -33.30 15.55
N SER A 45 50.62 -33.58 14.24
CA SER A 45 51.28 -34.73 13.61
C SER A 45 51.52 -34.45 12.12
N ALA A 46 52.27 -35.32 11.44
CA ALA A 46 52.51 -35.22 10.01
C ALA A 46 51.23 -35.25 9.15
N ALA A 47 50.14 -35.84 9.66
CA ALA A 47 48.83 -35.89 9.00
C ALA A 47 47.93 -34.67 9.31
N SER A 48 48.33 -33.81 10.26
CA SER A 48 47.55 -32.64 10.66
C SER A 48 47.90 -31.42 9.80
N PRO A 49 46.92 -30.54 9.49
CA PRO A 49 47.22 -29.28 8.80
C PRO A 49 48.07 -28.36 9.69
N TRP A 50 48.85 -27.49 9.05
CA TRP A 50 49.57 -26.42 9.73
C TRP A 50 48.58 -25.34 10.20
N ILE A 51 48.65 -24.98 11.49
CA ILE A 51 47.81 -23.96 12.11
C ILE A 51 48.67 -22.84 12.72
N LEU A 52 48.04 -21.69 12.97
CA LEU A 52 48.58 -20.61 13.78
C LEU A 52 48.09 -20.79 15.22
N ASP A 53 49.00 -20.91 16.18
CA ASP A 53 48.69 -21.04 17.60
C ASP A 53 49.54 -20.06 18.42
N GLY A 54 49.03 -19.49 19.50
CA GLY A 54 49.72 -18.43 20.25
C GLY A 54 49.92 -17.13 19.47
N THR A 55 50.69 -16.20 20.04
CA THR A 55 50.84 -14.82 19.57
C THR A 55 52.09 -14.64 18.71
N HIS A 56 51.93 -14.03 17.54
CA HIS A 56 53.04 -13.73 16.65
C HIS A 56 53.95 -12.62 17.21
N VAL A 57 55.26 -12.83 17.14
CA VAL A 57 56.29 -11.82 17.39
C VAL A 57 57.12 -11.65 16.12
N ALA A 58 57.33 -10.41 15.68
CA ALA A 58 58.08 -10.11 14.46
C ALA A 58 59.48 -10.77 14.50
N PRO A 59 59.94 -11.40 13.41
CA PRO A 59 61.26 -11.99 13.37
C PRO A 59 62.37 -10.94 13.46
N VAL A 60 63.53 -11.33 14.01
CA VAL A 60 64.74 -10.48 14.07
C VAL A 60 65.86 -11.22 13.36
N GLY A 61 66.37 -10.65 12.26
CA GLY A 61 67.25 -11.39 11.36
C GLY A 61 66.56 -12.65 10.84
N ASN A 62 67.23 -13.80 10.90
CA ASN A 62 66.68 -15.11 10.52
C ASN A 62 65.97 -15.85 11.67
N VAL A 63 65.69 -15.19 12.79
CA VAL A 63 65.07 -15.84 13.96
C VAL A 63 63.59 -15.46 14.05
N ALA A 64 62.71 -16.41 13.81
CA ALA A 64 61.27 -16.26 13.99
C ALA A 64 60.89 -16.52 15.44
N ASN A 65 59.93 -15.75 15.96
CA ASN A 65 59.55 -15.79 17.37
C ASN A 65 58.03 -15.98 17.51
N ARG A 66 57.61 -16.77 18.49
CA ARG A 66 56.18 -16.94 18.83
C ARG A 66 56.00 -17.28 20.29
N THR A 67 55.04 -16.65 20.95
CA THR A 67 54.79 -16.77 22.40
C THR A 67 53.42 -17.38 22.68
N GLY A 68 53.22 -17.89 23.90
CA GLY A 68 51.93 -18.44 24.34
C GLY A 68 51.52 -19.72 23.61
N LEU A 69 52.50 -20.50 23.16
CA LEU A 69 52.27 -21.81 22.53
C LEU A 69 52.02 -22.85 23.62
N SER A 70 51.10 -23.79 23.38
CA SER A 70 50.82 -24.89 24.31
C SER A 70 50.96 -26.26 23.62
N GLY A 71 51.28 -27.30 24.38
CA GLY A 71 51.43 -28.67 23.87
C GLY A 71 52.67 -28.92 23.00
N PHE A 72 53.04 -30.19 22.83
CA PHE A 72 54.20 -30.63 22.03
C PHE A 72 53.78 -30.94 20.60
N SER A 73 54.55 -30.50 19.61
CA SER A 73 54.13 -30.50 18.20
C SER A 73 55.30 -30.39 17.23
N GLU A 74 54.99 -30.51 15.94
CA GLU A 74 55.88 -30.10 14.86
C GLU A 74 55.66 -28.62 14.55
N PHE A 75 56.74 -27.91 14.21
CA PHE A 75 56.76 -26.50 13.90
C PHE A 75 57.42 -26.25 12.54
N ALA A 76 56.85 -25.37 11.74
CA ALA A 76 57.47 -24.94 10.49
C ALA A 76 57.42 -23.41 10.38
N LEU A 77 58.23 -22.88 9.47
CA LEU A 77 58.10 -21.49 9.06
C LEU A 77 57.12 -21.39 7.90
N GLY A 78 56.30 -20.35 7.89
CA GLY A 78 55.50 -19.94 6.74
C GLY A 78 55.66 -18.45 6.51
N SER A 79 55.52 -17.98 5.28
CA SER A 79 55.46 -16.54 4.99
C SER A 79 54.12 -16.20 4.35
N SER A 80 53.53 -15.09 4.76
CA SER A 80 52.36 -14.51 4.07
C SER A 80 52.76 -13.62 2.88
N SER A 81 54.03 -13.62 2.46
CA SER A 81 54.51 -12.78 1.35
C SER A 81 53.99 -13.21 -0.03
N THR A 82 53.59 -14.48 -0.20
CA THR A 82 52.98 -15.02 -1.43
C THR A 82 51.46 -15.08 -1.36
N CYS A 83 50.89 -14.48 -0.32
CA CYS A 83 49.47 -14.43 -0.09
C CYS A 83 48.83 -13.36 -0.98
N THR A 84 48.47 -13.72 -2.20
CA THR A 84 47.69 -12.84 -3.09
C THR A 84 46.20 -13.07 -2.84
N PRO A 85 45.42 -12.03 -2.51
CA PRO A 85 43.96 -12.11 -2.47
C PRO A 85 43.40 -12.75 -3.75
N PRO A 86 42.40 -13.64 -3.64
CA PRO A 86 41.72 -14.16 -4.83
C PRO A 86 40.97 -13.03 -5.57
N ILE A 87 40.77 -13.22 -6.88
CA ILE A 87 39.93 -12.35 -7.71
C ILE A 87 38.65 -13.12 -8.01
N THR A 88 37.59 -12.82 -7.26
CA THR A 88 36.28 -13.44 -7.44
C THR A 88 35.63 -12.97 -8.75
N SER A 89 34.94 -13.86 -9.45
CA SER A 89 34.12 -13.48 -10.62
C SER A 89 32.90 -12.64 -10.21
N LEU A 90 32.21 -12.07 -11.19
CA LEU A 90 30.87 -11.53 -10.97
C LEU A 90 29.90 -12.61 -10.50
N ILE A 91 28.91 -12.21 -9.69
CA ILE A 91 27.82 -13.08 -9.25
C ILE A 91 26.85 -13.29 -10.42
N THR A 92 26.48 -14.54 -10.68
CA THR A 92 25.41 -14.94 -11.59
C THR A 92 24.16 -15.26 -10.78
N GLY A 93 23.01 -14.66 -11.14
CA GLY A 93 21.72 -14.87 -10.48
C GLY A 93 20.70 -13.80 -10.89
N SER A 94 19.48 -13.86 -10.34
CA SER A 94 18.43 -12.90 -10.67
C SER A 94 18.63 -11.55 -9.98
N THR A 95 18.46 -10.45 -10.72
CA THR A 95 18.46 -9.07 -10.19
C THR A 95 17.07 -8.57 -9.82
N SER A 96 16.02 -9.35 -10.05
CA SER A 96 14.64 -9.03 -9.73
C SER A 96 13.94 -10.29 -9.20
N VAL A 97 13.31 -10.19 -8.04
CA VAL A 97 12.70 -11.31 -7.31
C VAL A 97 11.44 -10.84 -6.60
N CYS A 98 10.60 -11.79 -6.22
CA CYS A 98 9.35 -11.53 -5.53
C CYS A 98 9.54 -11.67 -4.04
N THR A 99 8.69 -10.97 -3.29
CA THR A 99 8.58 -11.22 -1.85
C THR A 99 8.26 -12.70 -1.58
N ASP A 100 8.92 -13.26 -0.58
CA ASP A 100 8.82 -14.67 -0.18
C ASP A 100 9.32 -15.70 -1.21
N ASP A 101 10.03 -15.28 -2.27
CA ASP A 101 10.70 -16.22 -3.19
C ASP A 101 11.72 -17.07 -2.45
N ALA A 102 11.55 -18.40 -2.53
CA ALA A 102 12.41 -19.36 -1.85
C ALA A 102 13.32 -20.12 -2.83
N GLY A 103 14.56 -20.39 -2.40
CA GLY A 103 15.50 -21.22 -3.15
C GLY A 103 16.11 -20.56 -4.40
N VAL A 104 16.11 -19.22 -4.50
CA VAL A 104 16.67 -18.51 -5.66
C VAL A 104 18.19 -18.70 -5.70
N SER A 105 18.71 -19.20 -6.82
CA SER A 105 20.12 -19.59 -6.93
C SER A 105 21.03 -18.41 -7.31
N TYR A 106 22.18 -18.32 -6.65
CA TYR A 106 23.27 -17.38 -6.96
C TYR A 106 24.60 -18.11 -6.94
N SER A 107 25.53 -17.74 -7.82
CA SER A 107 26.85 -18.40 -7.89
C SER A 107 27.94 -17.48 -8.42
N VAL A 108 29.19 -17.85 -8.13
CA VAL A 108 30.40 -17.35 -8.81
C VAL A 108 31.10 -18.51 -9.50
N ILE A 109 32.15 -18.23 -10.28
CA ILE A 109 33.02 -19.27 -10.84
C ILE A 109 33.79 -19.92 -9.68
N GLU A 110 33.76 -21.25 -9.60
CA GLU A 110 34.49 -22.00 -8.58
C GLU A 110 36.01 -21.85 -8.76
N THR A 111 36.68 -21.51 -7.66
CA THR A 111 38.14 -21.57 -7.51
C THR A 111 38.46 -22.75 -6.59
N PRO A 112 39.03 -23.85 -7.10
CA PRO A 112 39.29 -25.04 -6.28
C PRO A 112 40.12 -24.73 -5.03
N GLY A 113 39.59 -25.11 -3.87
CA GLY A 113 40.25 -24.91 -2.57
C GLY A 113 39.97 -23.58 -1.88
N SER A 114 39.22 -22.66 -2.51
CA SER A 114 38.71 -21.46 -1.87
C SER A 114 37.44 -21.74 -1.06
N GLY A 115 37.20 -20.93 -0.01
CA GLY A 115 35.92 -20.82 0.69
C GLY A 115 35.23 -19.50 0.38
N TYR A 116 33.90 -19.45 0.53
CA TYR A 116 33.08 -18.28 0.15
C TYR A 116 32.17 -17.85 1.29
N THR A 117 32.22 -16.57 1.65
CA THR A 117 31.32 -15.98 2.63
C THR A 117 30.28 -15.14 1.92
N TRP A 118 29.02 -15.59 1.96
CA TRP A 118 27.89 -14.87 1.39
C TRP A 118 27.15 -14.05 2.44
N THR A 119 26.79 -12.83 2.08
CA THR A 119 25.98 -11.91 2.88
C THR A 119 24.80 -11.43 2.05
N ILE A 120 23.57 -11.57 2.58
CA ILE A 120 22.33 -11.20 1.89
C ILE A 120 21.66 -10.05 2.64
N THR A 121 21.25 -9.01 1.92
CA THR A 121 20.40 -7.93 2.42
C THR A 121 19.01 -8.08 1.82
N GLY A 122 17.97 -8.12 2.67
CA GLY A 122 16.57 -8.34 2.23
C GLY A 122 16.14 -9.81 2.17
N GLY A 123 17.00 -10.75 2.58
CA GLY A 123 16.74 -12.18 2.59
C GLY A 123 17.74 -12.94 3.46
N THR A 124 17.78 -14.27 3.31
CA THR A 124 18.71 -15.14 4.03
C THR A 124 19.28 -16.23 3.12
N VAL A 125 20.52 -16.65 3.37
CA VAL A 125 21.10 -17.83 2.71
C VAL A 125 20.37 -19.07 3.20
N ALA A 126 19.67 -19.76 2.30
CA ALA A 126 18.93 -20.98 2.60
C ALA A 126 19.85 -22.23 2.59
N SER A 127 20.82 -22.27 1.67
CA SER A 127 21.83 -23.34 1.59
C SER A 127 23.08 -22.88 0.83
N GLY A 128 24.19 -23.62 0.96
CA GLY A 128 25.45 -23.34 0.24
C GLY A 128 26.41 -22.36 0.91
N GLN A 129 26.21 -21.98 2.18
CA GLN A 129 27.17 -21.08 2.83
C GLN A 129 28.55 -21.76 2.91
N GLY A 130 29.61 -21.04 2.51
CA GLY A 130 30.95 -21.58 2.37
C GLY A 130 31.30 -22.06 0.96
N THR A 131 30.32 -22.25 0.06
CA THR A 131 30.52 -22.78 -1.30
C THR A 131 30.37 -21.71 -2.39
N TYR A 132 30.82 -22.02 -3.62
CA TYR A 132 30.80 -21.08 -4.75
C TYR A 132 29.39 -20.78 -5.26
N ASP A 133 28.40 -21.55 -4.85
CA ASP A 133 26.97 -21.39 -5.12
C ASP A 133 26.14 -21.45 -3.83
N ILE A 134 25.05 -20.68 -3.83
CA ILE A 134 24.07 -20.61 -2.74
C ILE A 134 22.65 -20.61 -3.30
N THR A 135 21.70 -20.92 -2.41
CA THR A 135 20.29 -20.59 -2.61
C THR A 135 19.85 -19.57 -1.56
N VAL A 136 19.03 -18.60 -1.95
CA VAL A 136 18.53 -17.52 -1.09
C VAL A 136 17.01 -17.62 -0.94
N ASN A 137 16.54 -17.41 0.29
CA ASN A 137 15.12 -17.13 0.57
C ASN A 137 14.96 -15.63 0.79
N TRP A 138 14.20 -14.97 -0.08
CA TRP A 138 13.91 -13.54 -0.01
C TRP A 138 12.81 -13.25 1.00
N GLY A 139 12.86 -12.07 1.62
CA GLY A 139 11.92 -11.66 2.65
C GLY A 139 10.57 -11.19 2.10
N SER A 140 9.64 -10.90 3.01
CA SER A 140 8.27 -10.46 2.71
C SER A 140 8.13 -8.94 2.48
N ALA A 141 9.21 -8.17 2.64
CA ALA A 141 9.20 -6.73 2.49
C ALA A 141 9.83 -6.31 1.16
N GLY A 142 9.09 -5.53 0.38
CA GLY A 142 9.60 -4.95 -0.85
C GLY A 142 10.67 -3.90 -0.58
N MET A 143 11.87 -4.08 -1.13
CA MET A 143 13.01 -3.18 -0.94
C MET A 143 14.14 -3.45 -1.94
N ALA A 144 15.11 -2.55 -2.01
CA ALA A 144 16.41 -2.84 -2.63
C ALA A 144 17.19 -3.81 -1.72
N GLY A 145 17.43 -5.01 -2.22
CA GLY A 145 18.26 -6.04 -1.63
C GLY A 145 19.65 -6.13 -2.27
N GLN A 146 20.49 -7.00 -1.71
CA GLN A 146 21.84 -7.23 -2.22
C GLN A 146 22.30 -8.65 -1.93
N VAL A 147 22.99 -9.25 -2.89
CA VAL A 147 23.81 -10.45 -2.70
C VAL A 147 25.27 -10.05 -2.73
N GLN A 148 26.02 -10.35 -1.68
CA GLN A 148 27.46 -10.09 -1.59
C GLN A 148 28.21 -11.40 -1.34
N VAL A 149 29.39 -11.54 -1.96
CA VAL A 149 30.31 -12.65 -1.72
C VAL A 149 31.74 -12.16 -1.49
N ILE A 150 32.42 -12.80 -0.55
CA ILE A 150 33.86 -12.65 -0.31
C ILE A 150 34.50 -14.04 -0.44
N GLU A 151 35.45 -14.18 -1.37
CA GLU A 151 36.23 -15.40 -1.56
C GLU A 151 37.48 -15.39 -0.67
N ASN A 152 37.82 -16.52 -0.07
CA ASN A 152 39.01 -16.71 0.75
C ASN A 152 39.78 -17.94 0.26
N ASN A 153 41.06 -17.78 -0.08
CA ASN A 153 41.91 -18.88 -0.57
C ASN A 153 42.69 -19.60 0.54
N GLY A 154 42.24 -19.51 1.78
CA GLY A 154 42.92 -20.02 2.98
C GLY A 154 44.06 -19.13 3.49
N CYS A 155 44.40 -18.06 2.79
CA CYS A 155 45.47 -17.15 3.15
C CYS A 155 45.02 -15.68 3.26
N ALA A 156 44.24 -15.19 2.30
CA ALA A 156 43.69 -13.83 2.29
C ALA A 156 42.26 -13.82 1.71
N ASP A 157 41.50 -12.82 2.14
CA ASP A 157 40.19 -12.48 1.58
C ASP A 157 40.35 -11.66 0.30
N GLY A 158 39.54 -11.96 -0.70
CA GLY A 158 39.39 -11.18 -1.92
C GLY A 158 38.61 -9.88 -1.69
N VAL A 159 38.51 -9.07 -2.74
CA VAL A 159 37.63 -7.89 -2.74
C VAL A 159 36.17 -8.36 -2.79
N PRO A 160 35.26 -7.81 -1.96
CA PRO A 160 33.85 -8.16 -2.02
C PRO A 160 33.25 -7.89 -3.41
N VAL A 161 32.46 -8.84 -3.92
CA VAL A 161 31.65 -8.69 -5.13
C VAL A 161 30.18 -8.58 -4.71
N THR A 162 29.45 -7.65 -5.29
CA THR A 162 28.04 -7.38 -4.98
C THR A 162 27.17 -7.47 -6.23
N LEU A 163 25.94 -7.94 -6.06
CA LEU A 163 24.86 -7.92 -7.03
C LEU A 163 23.64 -7.28 -6.36
N ASP A 164 23.18 -6.16 -6.88
CA ASP A 164 21.97 -5.50 -6.39
C ASP A 164 20.73 -6.24 -6.92
N VAL A 165 19.73 -6.38 -6.06
CA VAL A 165 18.50 -7.14 -6.35
C VAL A 165 17.29 -6.30 -5.96
N ASP A 166 16.31 -6.16 -6.83
CA ASP A 166 15.03 -5.52 -6.50
C ASP A 166 14.03 -6.57 -6.00
N ILE A 167 13.48 -6.37 -4.79
CA ILE A 167 12.51 -7.27 -4.16
C ILE A 167 11.13 -6.63 -4.27
N HIS A 168 10.24 -7.28 -5.04
CA HIS A 168 8.92 -6.76 -5.35
C HIS A 168 7.84 -7.20 -4.32
N PRO A 169 7.18 -6.25 -3.59
CA PRO A 169 6.17 -6.54 -2.55
C PRO A 169 4.82 -7.01 -3.11
N LEU A 170 4.09 -7.89 -2.44
CA LEU A 170 2.68 -8.14 -2.79
C LEU A 170 1.81 -6.88 -2.55
N PRO A 171 1.16 -6.30 -3.57
CA PRO A 171 0.47 -5.02 -3.46
C PRO A 171 -0.97 -5.13 -2.94
N THR A 172 -1.18 -5.49 -1.68
CA THR A 172 -2.53 -5.37 -1.09
C THR A 172 -2.75 -3.97 -0.51
N SER A 173 -3.47 -3.12 -1.25
CA SER A 173 -4.09 -1.94 -0.64
C SER A 173 -5.56 -1.83 -1.08
N ALA A 174 -6.43 -1.48 -0.13
CA ALA A 174 -7.84 -1.24 -0.41
C ALA A 174 -8.01 -0.03 -1.34
N ILE A 175 -9.00 -0.08 -2.23
CA ILE A 175 -9.39 1.08 -3.04
C ILE A 175 -10.04 2.12 -2.13
N SER A 176 -9.57 3.36 -2.20
CA SER A 176 -10.19 4.52 -1.57
C SER A 176 -11.00 5.30 -2.61
N GLY A 177 -12.24 5.68 -2.25
CA GLY A 177 -13.14 6.44 -3.11
C GLY A 177 -14.60 6.27 -2.69
N SER A 178 -15.52 6.95 -3.38
CA SER A 178 -16.94 6.92 -3.04
C SER A 178 -17.61 5.59 -3.43
N ALA A 179 -18.25 4.93 -2.46
CA ALA A 179 -19.05 3.72 -2.68
C ALA A 179 -20.50 4.02 -3.14
N SER A 180 -20.92 5.28 -3.09
CA SER A 180 -22.21 5.77 -3.58
C SER A 180 -22.01 7.07 -4.33
N VAL A 181 -22.55 7.17 -5.55
CA VAL A 181 -22.34 8.30 -6.46
C VAL A 181 -23.61 8.66 -7.23
N PRO A 182 -23.83 9.92 -7.60
CA PRO A 182 -24.91 10.26 -8.52
C PRO A 182 -24.70 9.59 -9.89
N GLU A 183 -25.80 9.18 -10.53
CA GLU A 183 -25.74 8.70 -11.91
C GLU A 183 -25.18 9.77 -12.86
N ASN A 184 -24.47 9.34 -13.90
CA ASN A 184 -23.83 10.20 -14.89
C ASN A 184 -22.80 11.19 -14.31
N SER A 185 -22.33 10.96 -13.07
CA SER A 185 -21.23 11.74 -12.49
C SER A 185 -19.93 11.52 -13.28
N THR A 186 -19.14 12.58 -13.42
CA THR A 186 -17.87 12.55 -14.17
C THR A 186 -16.72 12.94 -13.27
N GLY A 187 -15.53 12.38 -13.55
CA GLY A 187 -14.31 12.72 -12.83
C GLY A 187 -14.29 12.30 -11.36
N VAL A 188 -14.97 11.21 -10.98
CA VAL A 188 -14.96 10.72 -9.60
C VAL A 188 -13.62 10.05 -9.28
N PRO A 189 -12.88 10.50 -8.25
CA PRO A 189 -11.54 9.99 -7.96
C PRO A 189 -11.57 8.66 -7.20
N TYR A 190 -10.69 7.73 -7.60
CA TYR A 190 -10.40 6.49 -6.89
C TYR A 190 -8.88 6.27 -6.80
N THR A 191 -8.40 5.75 -5.68
CA THR A 191 -6.96 5.57 -5.45
C THR A 191 -6.61 4.28 -4.73
N VAL A 192 -5.38 3.83 -4.92
CA VAL A 192 -4.68 2.83 -4.11
C VAL A 192 -3.34 3.39 -3.66
N ILE A 193 -2.69 2.74 -2.68
CA ILE A 193 -1.34 3.13 -2.27
C ILE A 193 -0.39 2.87 -3.44
N ASN A 194 0.38 3.89 -3.83
CA ASN A 194 1.39 3.76 -4.87
C ASN A 194 2.61 3.00 -4.34
N THR A 195 3.02 1.97 -5.07
CA THR A 195 4.19 1.14 -4.78
C THR A 195 5.13 1.22 -5.97
N THR A 196 6.37 1.64 -5.74
CA THR A 196 7.40 1.71 -6.78
C THR A 196 7.59 0.33 -7.43
N GLY A 197 7.66 0.29 -8.76
CA GLY A 197 7.78 -0.96 -9.52
C GLY A 197 6.45 -1.66 -9.82
N TYR A 198 5.31 -0.99 -9.62
CA TYR A 198 3.98 -1.51 -9.96
C TYR A 198 3.27 -0.65 -11.01
N THR A 199 2.53 -1.35 -11.87
CA THR A 199 1.50 -0.77 -12.74
C THR A 199 0.13 -1.24 -12.26
N TYR A 200 -0.88 -0.36 -12.33
CA TYR A 200 -2.22 -0.65 -11.82
C TYR A 200 -3.23 -0.75 -12.94
N ASN A 201 -3.78 -1.95 -13.13
CA ASN A 201 -4.77 -2.27 -14.14
C ASN A 201 -6.17 -2.15 -13.56
N TRP A 202 -6.85 -1.06 -13.93
CA TRP A 202 -8.20 -0.75 -13.47
C TRP A 202 -9.26 -1.28 -14.43
N THR A 203 -10.29 -1.90 -13.87
CA THR A 203 -11.49 -2.35 -14.59
C THR A 203 -12.72 -1.72 -13.95
N ILE A 204 -13.49 -0.96 -14.73
CA ILE A 204 -14.71 -0.29 -14.26
C ILE A 204 -15.93 -1.00 -14.85
N THR A 205 -16.89 -1.34 -14.00
CA THR A 205 -18.20 -1.87 -14.44
C THR A 205 -19.29 -0.86 -14.11
N GLY A 206 -20.20 -0.58 -15.04
CA GLY A 206 -21.28 0.40 -14.83
C GLY A 206 -20.87 1.86 -15.02
N GLY A 207 -19.65 2.10 -15.51
CA GLY A 207 -19.05 3.38 -15.87
C GLY A 207 -17.86 3.15 -16.80
N ASN A 208 -17.04 4.19 -17.01
CA ASN A 208 -15.82 4.13 -17.82
C ASN A 208 -14.65 4.77 -17.06
N LEU A 209 -13.45 4.25 -17.30
CA LEU A 209 -12.21 4.88 -16.84
C LEU A 209 -11.97 6.17 -17.65
N ALA A 210 -12.02 7.33 -17.00
CA ALA A 210 -11.85 8.63 -17.64
C ALA A 210 -10.37 8.99 -17.81
N SER A 211 -9.54 8.76 -16.78
CA SER A 211 -8.10 9.02 -16.82
C SER A 211 -7.34 8.23 -15.75
N GLY A 212 -6.00 8.23 -15.85
CA GLY A 212 -5.10 7.62 -14.86
C GLY A 212 -4.76 6.14 -15.08
N ALA A 213 -5.08 5.58 -16.25
CA ALA A 213 -4.78 4.19 -16.59
C ALA A 213 -3.32 3.82 -16.33
N GLY A 214 -3.08 2.66 -15.70
CA GLY A 214 -1.75 2.19 -15.30
C GLY A 214 -1.21 2.81 -14.01
N SER A 215 -1.84 3.85 -13.47
CA SER A 215 -1.36 4.56 -12.27
C SER A 215 -2.17 4.24 -11.01
N SER A 216 -1.62 4.57 -9.84
CA SER A 216 -2.26 4.32 -8.54
C SER A 216 -3.50 5.20 -8.25
N ASN A 217 -3.83 6.14 -9.14
CA ASN A 217 -4.98 7.03 -9.00
C ASN A 217 -5.70 7.15 -10.35
N VAL A 218 -7.03 7.13 -10.32
CA VAL A 218 -7.85 7.20 -11.52
C VAL A 218 -9.04 8.11 -11.32
N MET A 219 -9.55 8.61 -12.44
CA MET A 219 -10.84 9.28 -12.51
C MET A 219 -11.82 8.36 -13.24
N VAL A 220 -13.04 8.25 -12.73
CA VAL A 220 -14.11 7.41 -13.28
C VAL A 220 -15.32 8.27 -13.65
N ASP A 221 -15.85 8.03 -14.84
CA ASP A 221 -17.13 8.57 -15.29
C ASP A 221 -18.19 7.48 -15.15
N TRP A 222 -19.20 7.72 -14.32
CA TRP A 222 -20.26 6.75 -14.04
C TRP A 222 -21.40 6.87 -15.05
N GLY A 223 -22.07 5.74 -15.32
CA GLY A 223 -23.25 5.71 -16.18
C GLY A 223 -24.56 5.94 -15.43
N SER A 224 -25.66 5.48 -16.03
CA SER A 224 -26.99 5.51 -15.43
C SER A 224 -27.08 4.74 -14.11
N VAL A 225 -28.16 4.99 -13.36
CA VAL A 225 -28.55 4.30 -12.12
C VAL A 225 -28.28 2.79 -12.14
N GLY A 226 -27.87 2.24 -11.00
CA GLY A 226 -27.68 0.81 -10.76
C GLY A 226 -26.32 0.48 -10.15
N ALA A 227 -25.96 -0.81 -10.20
CA ALA A 227 -24.68 -1.27 -9.67
C ALA A 227 -23.50 -0.83 -10.56
N GLY A 228 -22.38 -0.62 -9.91
CA GLY A 228 -21.07 -0.40 -10.50
C GLY A 228 -19.99 -1.05 -9.65
N ASN A 229 -18.78 -1.14 -10.20
CA ASN A 229 -17.63 -1.68 -9.50
C ASN A 229 -16.36 -1.01 -10.01
N VAL A 230 -15.48 -0.66 -9.08
CA VAL A 230 -14.10 -0.28 -9.36
C VAL A 230 -13.23 -1.44 -8.93
N ARG A 231 -12.57 -2.08 -9.90
CA ARG A 231 -11.64 -3.18 -9.66
C ARG A 231 -10.23 -2.77 -10.05
N VAL A 232 -9.25 -3.14 -9.26
CA VAL A 232 -7.83 -2.93 -9.58
C VAL A 232 -7.05 -4.21 -9.39
N VAL A 233 -6.11 -4.45 -10.31
CA VAL A 233 -5.09 -5.49 -10.23
C VAL A 233 -3.75 -4.79 -10.35
N ALA A 234 -2.84 -5.03 -9.41
CA ALA A 234 -1.52 -4.46 -9.42
C ALA A 234 -0.52 -5.50 -9.99
N ASP A 235 0.30 -5.04 -10.93
CA ASP A 235 1.25 -5.85 -11.68
C ASP A 235 2.67 -5.37 -11.45
N ALA A 236 3.53 -6.26 -10.96
CA ALA A 236 4.94 -5.96 -10.74
C ALA A 236 5.70 -5.85 -12.08
N THR A 237 6.46 -4.78 -12.27
CA THR A 237 7.21 -4.54 -13.52
C THR A 237 8.41 -5.49 -13.72
N GLY A 238 8.70 -6.37 -12.76
CA GLY A 238 9.80 -7.35 -12.77
C GLY A 238 9.41 -8.80 -13.09
N GLY A 239 8.14 -9.08 -13.42
CA GLY A 239 7.71 -10.44 -13.79
C GLY A 239 7.22 -11.30 -12.61
N CYS A 240 7.03 -10.71 -11.43
CA CYS A 240 6.45 -11.35 -10.25
C CYS A 240 4.95 -11.69 -10.35
N GLY A 241 4.35 -11.44 -11.51
CA GLY A 241 2.93 -11.67 -11.75
C GLY A 241 2.02 -10.57 -11.21
N SER A 242 0.73 -10.84 -11.33
CA SER A 242 -0.36 -9.98 -10.89
C SER A 242 -0.80 -10.35 -9.48
N ASP A 243 -1.17 -9.37 -8.68
CA ASP A 243 -1.81 -9.63 -7.39
C ASP A 243 -3.28 -10.08 -7.55
N SER A 244 -3.86 -10.53 -6.44
CA SER A 244 -5.29 -10.72 -6.32
C SER A 244 -6.04 -9.41 -6.57
N PRO A 245 -7.16 -9.46 -7.31
CA PRO A 245 -7.96 -8.27 -7.57
C PRO A 245 -8.54 -7.70 -6.27
N VAL A 246 -8.58 -6.38 -6.19
CA VAL A 246 -9.30 -5.63 -5.16
C VAL A 246 -10.50 -4.96 -5.80
N ASP A 247 -11.66 -5.07 -5.16
CA ASP A 247 -12.94 -4.53 -5.64
C ASP A 247 -13.50 -3.50 -4.65
N LEU A 248 -14.10 -2.44 -5.19
CA LEU A 248 -14.94 -1.49 -4.48
C LEU A 248 -16.29 -1.43 -5.20
N LEU A 249 -17.32 -1.98 -4.57
CA LEU A 249 -18.68 -1.92 -5.07
C LEU A 249 -19.19 -0.49 -4.97
N VAL A 250 -19.78 0.00 -6.07
CA VAL A 250 -20.31 1.36 -6.18
C VAL A 250 -21.79 1.32 -6.54
N THR A 251 -22.61 2.09 -5.83
CA THR A 251 -24.02 2.29 -6.14
C THR A 251 -24.22 3.63 -6.83
N LYS A 252 -24.77 3.62 -8.05
CA LYS A 252 -25.17 4.84 -8.77
C LYS A 252 -26.64 5.12 -8.50
N TYR A 253 -26.96 6.29 -7.97
CA TYR A 253 -28.33 6.69 -7.64
C TYR A 253 -28.83 7.84 -8.53
N SER A 254 -30.10 7.79 -8.92
CA SER A 254 -30.80 8.89 -9.61
C SER A 254 -31.44 9.88 -8.63
N ALA A 255 -31.64 9.44 -7.38
CA ALA A 255 -32.09 10.23 -6.26
C ALA A 255 -31.63 9.60 -4.95
N ILE A 256 -31.36 10.43 -3.95
CA ILE A 256 -31.07 10.03 -2.58
C ILE A 256 -32.41 9.71 -1.89
N ARG A 257 -32.52 8.50 -1.34
CA ARG A 257 -33.76 8.00 -0.73
C ARG A 257 -33.62 7.85 0.77
N SER A 258 -34.68 8.19 1.51
CA SER A 258 -34.70 7.91 2.94
C SER A 258 -34.79 6.39 3.17
N ILE A 259 -33.90 5.85 4.02
CA ILE A 259 -33.88 4.42 4.41
C ILE A 259 -34.50 4.19 5.78
N GLN A 260 -34.72 5.26 6.55
CA GLN A 260 -35.38 5.24 7.83
C GLN A 260 -35.96 6.62 8.18
N THR A 261 -36.79 6.68 9.21
CA THR A 261 -37.18 7.93 9.88
C THR A 261 -35.97 8.57 10.56
N GLY A 262 -35.77 9.88 10.39
CA GLY A 262 -34.59 10.56 10.92
C GLY A 262 -34.52 12.05 10.56
N ASP A 263 -33.39 12.66 10.89
CA ASP A 263 -33.08 14.04 10.52
C ASP A 263 -32.58 14.12 9.07
N TYR A 264 -32.96 15.18 8.35
CA TYR A 264 -32.47 15.47 7.00
C TYR A 264 -30.95 15.60 6.98
N ASP A 265 -30.35 16.16 8.03
CA ASP A 265 -28.90 16.33 8.16
C ASP A 265 -28.15 15.10 8.71
N ASP A 266 -28.85 14.00 9.04
CA ASP A 266 -28.20 12.76 9.49
C ASP A 266 -27.88 11.86 8.27
N PRO A 267 -26.59 11.58 7.97
CA PRO A 267 -26.22 10.67 6.88
C PRO A 267 -26.87 9.28 6.97
N ASN A 268 -27.24 8.80 8.16
CA ASN A 268 -27.90 7.50 8.34
C ASN A 268 -29.37 7.50 7.93
N THR A 269 -29.98 8.67 7.71
CA THR A 269 -31.34 8.77 7.17
C THR A 269 -31.38 8.34 5.71
N TRP A 270 -30.25 8.39 4.99
CA TRP A 270 -30.19 8.32 3.53
C TRP A 270 -29.40 7.10 2.99
N ASP A 271 -29.86 6.53 1.88
CA ASP A 271 -29.22 5.39 1.21
C ASP A 271 -27.79 5.66 0.73
N CYS A 272 -27.45 6.92 0.47
CA CYS A 272 -26.10 7.32 0.07
C CYS A 272 -25.10 7.42 1.23
N THR A 273 -25.54 7.29 2.49
CA THR A 273 -24.72 7.59 3.68
C THR A 273 -24.13 9.01 3.65
N CYS A 274 -24.91 9.96 3.15
CA CYS A 274 -24.52 11.35 2.89
C CYS A 274 -25.70 12.29 3.19
N VAL A 275 -25.45 13.61 3.29
CA VAL A 275 -26.51 14.62 3.46
C VAL A 275 -26.88 15.20 2.10
N PRO A 276 -28.16 15.16 1.67
CA PRO A 276 -28.58 15.75 0.40
C PRO A 276 -28.32 17.25 0.31
N THR A 277 -27.94 17.71 -0.88
CA THR A 277 -27.66 19.11 -1.19
C THR A 277 -28.65 19.66 -2.22
N SER A 278 -28.52 20.95 -2.55
CA SER A 278 -29.31 21.60 -3.61
C SER A 278 -29.13 20.99 -5.00
N ALA A 279 -28.09 20.18 -5.23
CA ALA A 279 -27.86 19.47 -6.49
C ALA A 279 -28.56 18.09 -6.53
N ASP A 280 -29.00 17.58 -5.39
CA ASP A 280 -29.46 16.20 -5.27
C ASP A 280 -30.97 16.08 -5.43
N ASN A 281 -31.40 15.02 -6.08
CA ASN A 281 -32.81 14.63 -6.11
C ASN A 281 -33.11 13.87 -4.82
N VAL A 282 -34.13 14.27 -4.08
CA VAL A 282 -34.46 13.72 -2.77
C VAL A 282 -35.81 13.04 -2.83
N VAL A 283 -35.87 11.82 -2.28
CA VAL A 283 -37.10 11.04 -2.17
C VAL A 283 -37.30 10.62 -0.72
N ILE A 284 -38.42 11.03 -0.12
CA ILE A 284 -38.88 10.51 1.16
C ILE A 284 -39.73 9.27 0.86
N ASP A 285 -39.22 8.10 1.22
CA ASP A 285 -39.91 6.83 0.98
C ASP A 285 -41.08 6.59 1.94
N SER A 286 -41.98 5.69 1.52
CA SER A 286 -43.24 5.42 2.22
C SER A 286 -43.03 4.99 3.67
N GLY A 287 -43.74 5.64 4.59
CA GLY A 287 -43.70 5.34 6.03
C GLY A 287 -42.53 5.99 6.78
N HIS A 288 -41.59 6.63 6.09
CA HIS A 288 -40.52 7.39 6.73
C HIS A 288 -40.98 8.81 7.06
N VAL A 289 -40.53 9.31 8.21
CA VAL A 289 -40.67 10.72 8.59
C VAL A 289 -39.26 11.33 8.60
N VAL A 290 -39.00 12.27 7.71
CA VAL A 290 -37.75 13.04 7.69
C VAL A 290 -38.03 14.41 8.28
N THR A 291 -37.35 14.74 9.37
CA THR A 291 -37.48 16.05 10.05
C THR A 291 -36.35 16.97 9.63
N MET A 292 -36.64 18.25 9.43
CA MET A 292 -35.59 19.25 9.18
C MET A 292 -35.29 20.03 10.46
N MET A 293 -34.01 20.16 10.83
CA MET A 293 -33.56 20.96 11.98
C MET A 293 -32.87 22.27 11.60
N GLN A 294 -32.76 22.55 10.30
CA GLN A 294 -32.34 23.82 9.72
C GLN A 294 -32.96 23.99 8.32
N ASN A 295 -32.59 25.07 7.62
CA ASN A 295 -33.08 25.26 6.25
C ASN A 295 -32.36 24.30 5.30
N GLU A 296 -33.12 23.61 4.46
CA GLU A 296 -32.58 22.62 3.52
C GLU A 296 -32.75 23.03 2.07
N ALA A 297 -32.05 22.31 1.20
CA ALA A 297 -32.22 22.42 -0.23
C ALA A 297 -32.21 21.06 -0.92
N ALA A 298 -32.94 20.98 -2.02
CA ALA A 298 -32.94 19.84 -2.94
C ALA A 298 -33.08 20.33 -4.38
N ASN A 299 -32.57 19.55 -5.33
CA ASN A 299 -32.89 19.75 -6.74
C ASN A 299 -34.35 19.33 -6.97
N ASN A 300 -34.64 18.04 -7.05
CA ASN A 300 -36.02 17.54 -7.06
C ASN A 300 -36.40 17.06 -5.66
N LEU A 301 -37.66 17.27 -5.24
CA LEU A 301 -38.20 16.68 -4.01
C LEU A 301 -39.43 15.84 -4.33
N THR A 302 -39.40 14.58 -3.93
CA THR A 302 -40.54 13.67 -3.97
C THR A 302 -40.87 13.14 -2.58
N ILE A 303 -42.12 13.26 -2.15
CA ILE A 303 -42.60 12.62 -0.92
C ILE A 303 -43.56 11.51 -1.34
N ASN A 304 -43.14 10.26 -1.22
CA ASN A 304 -43.96 9.11 -1.60
C ASN A 304 -45.17 8.95 -0.67
N GLU A 305 -46.18 8.18 -1.11
CA GLU A 305 -47.38 7.88 -0.32
C GLU A 305 -46.98 7.41 1.09
N TYR A 306 -47.66 7.88 2.12
CA TYR A 306 -47.33 7.65 3.54
C TYR A 306 -45.96 8.17 4.03
N GLY A 307 -45.11 8.73 3.17
CA GLY A 307 -43.90 9.44 3.57
C GLY A 307 -44.23 10.82 4.14
N THR A 308 -43.39 11.34 5.04
CA THR A 308 -43.53 12.69 5.59
C THR A 308 -42.22 13.45 5.59
N LEU A 309 -42.20 14.65 5.00
CA LEU A 309 -41.16 15.65 5.28
C LEU A 309 -41.74 16.67 6.27
N ASP A 310 -41.14 16.82 7.44
CA ASP A 310 -41.58 17.76 8.47
C ASP A 310 -40.56 18.90 8.65
N ASN A 311 -40.92 20.09 8.17
CA ASN A 311 -40.07 21.28 8.20
C ASN A 311 -39.95 21.90 9.62
N GLN A 312 -40.46 21.19 10.64
CA GLN A 312 -40.52 21.63 12.03
C GLN A 312 -41.09 23.06 12.13
N VAL A 313 -40.77 23.80 13.19
CA VAL A 313 -41.48 25.03 13.55
C VAL A 313 -40.94 26.28 12.83
N THR A 314 -39.76 26.26 12.22
CA THR A 314 -39.19 27.47 11.59
C THR A 314 -38.50 27.28 10.24
N TYR A 315 -38.24 26.06 9.81
CA TYR A 315 -37.32 25.83 8.71
C TYR A 315 -37.99 25.77 7.35
N ARG A 316 -37.23 26.18 6.33
CA ARG A 316 -37.65 26.26 4.94
C ARG A 316 -36.87 25.24 4.11
N ILE A 317 -37.52 24.63 3.13
CA ILE A 317 -36.85 23.89 2.06
C ILE A 317 -36.86 24.68 0.75
N ASP A 318 -35.69 24.77 0.12
CA ASP A 318 -35.48 25.31 -1.22
C ASP A 318 -35.46 24.20 -2.25
N ILE A 319 -36.37 24.25 -3.23
CA ILE A 319 -36.51 23.22 -4.26
C ILE A 319 -36.22 23.87 -5.62
N TYR A 320 -35.13 23.42 -6.27
CA TYR A 320 -34.65 24.01 -7.51
C TYR A 320 -35.25 23.39 -8.79
N GLY A 321 -35.80 22.19 -8.65
CA GLY A 321 -36.39 21.35 -9.68
C GLY A 321 -37.87 21.09 -9.41
N ASN A 322 -38.28 19.86 -9.69
CA ASN A 322 -39.64 19.36 -9.57
C ASN A 322 -40.01 19.08 -8.13
N TYR A 323 -41.28 19.32 -7.80
CA TYR A 323 -41.84 19.11 -6.46
C TYR A 323 -43.07 18.20 -6.55
N THR A 324 -42.94 16.98 -6.02
CA THR A 324 -44.00 15.95 -6.05
C THR A 324 -44.38 15.53 -4.65
N VAL A 325 -45.67 15.57 -4.29
CA VAL A 325 -46.16 15.17 -2.96
C VAL A 325 -47.30 14.18 -3.09
N ASN A 326 -47.03 12.92 -2.80
CA ASN A 326 -48.03 11.85 -2.65
C ASN A 326 -48.29 11.50 -1.17
N GLY A 327 -47.34 11.79 -0.29
CA GLY A 327 -47.47 11.67 1.16
C GLY A 327 -47.86 12.99 1.84
N THR A 328 -47.12 13.36 2.90
CA THR A 328 -47.37 14.59 3.67
C THR A 328 -46.14 15.51 3.71
N HIS A 329 -46.30 16.78 3.37
CA HIS A 329 -45.32 17.83 3.66
C HIS A 329 -45.82 18.68 4.85
N ALA A 330 -45.25 18.43 6.02
CA ALA A 330 -45.68 18.95 7.30
C ALA A 330 -44.87 20.15 7.82
N GLY A 331 -45.34 20.76 8.91
CA GLY A 331 -44.64 21.79 9.67
C GLY A 331 -45.59 22.81 10.32
N ALA A 332 -45.37 23.13 11.60
CA ALA A 332 -46.19 24.09 12.34
C ALA A 332 -45.65 25.53 12.23
N ALA A 333 -46.48 26.50 11.85
CA ALA A 333 -46.11 27.92 11.83
C ALA A 333 -46.21 28.54 13.22
N THR A 334 -45.10 29.05 13.75
CA THR A 334 -45.10 30.16 14.70
C THR A 334 -44.17 31.26 14.20
N GLY A 335 -44.62 32.52 14.24
CA GLY A 335 -43.87 33.70 13.77
C GLY A 335 -44.36 34.28 12.43
N ALA A 336 -44.48 35.61 12.36
CA ALA A 336 -44.96 36.34 11.20
C ALA A 336 -43.86 36.49 10.14
N GLY A 337 -44.03 35.84 8.98
CA GLY A 337 -43.10 35.92 7.84
C GLY A 337 -42.77 34.56 7.18
N ASN A 338 -43.03 33.43 7.83
CA ASN A 338 -42.27 32.21 7.55
C ASN A 338 -42.74 31.45 6.29
N GLU A 339 -42.10 31.72 5.14
CA GLU A 339 -42.12 30.80 4.01
C GLU A 339 -41.48 29.47 4.37
N ARG A 340 -42.03 28.36 3.88
CA ARG A 340 -41.57 27.00 4.21
C ARG A 340 -41.17 26.18 3.03
N ILE A 341 -41.70 26.53 1.87
CA ILE A 341 -41.44 25.87 0.61
C ILE A 341 -41.13 26.98 -0.38
N TRP A 342 -39.88 27.03 -0.84
CA TRP A 342 -39.46 27.90 -1.93
C TRP A 342 -39.24 27.08 -3.19
N LEU A 343 -40.01 27.40 -4.23
CA LEU A 343 -39.92 26.74 -5.53
C LEU A 343 -39.20 27.63 -6.52
N TYR A 344 -38.08 27.14 -7.04
CA TYR A 344 -37.24 27.77 -8.05
C TYR A 344 -37.27 26.98 -9.36
N GLY A 345 -36.46 27.40 -10.34
CA GLY A 345 -36.21 26.66 -11.59
C GLY A 345 -37.12 27.06 -12.74
N VAL A 346 -36.65 26.87 -13.97
CA VAL A 346 -37.42 27.15 -15.20
C VAL A 346 -37.98 25.84 -15.73
N GLY A 347 -39.28 25.81 -16.02
CA GLY A 347 -39.95 24.65 -16.58
C GLY A 347 -40.10 23.49 -15.61
N THR A 348 -40.07 23.75 -14.30
CA THR A 348 -40.21 22.70 -13.28
C THR A 348 -41.67 22.35 -13.02
N THR A 349 -41.91 21.12 -12.61
CA THR A 349 -43.26 20.58 -12.41
C THR A 349 -43.65 20.50 -10.95
N ILE A 350 -44.94 20.65 -10.69
CA ILE A 350 -45.59 20.39 -9.40
C ILE A 350 -46.64 19.32 -9.61
N ASP A 351 -46.62 18.27 -8.79
CA ASP A 351 -47.49 17.11 -8.97
C ASP A 351 -47.78 16.36 -7.65
N GLY A 352 -48.66 15.37 -7.73
CA GLY A 352 -48.99 14.42 -6.67
C GLY A 352 -50.39 14.62 -6.08
N THR A 353 -50.79 13.69 -5.23
CA THR A 353 -52.15 13.61 -4.64
C THR A 353 -52.16 13.75 -3.12
N GLY A 354 -51.06 14.24 -2.55
CA GLY A 354 -50.80 14.27 -1.12
C GLY A 354 -51.19 15.58 -0.43
N LEU A 355 -50.76 15.69 0.83
CA LEU A 355 -51.18 16.75 1.74
C LEU A 355 -50.00 17.66 2.12
N ILE A 356 -50.16 18.96 1.95
CA ILE A 356 -49.20 19.98 2.40
C ILE A 356 -49.79 20.62 3.66
N THR A 357 -49.65 19.96 4.81
CA THR A 357 -50.19 20.43 6.10
C THR A 357 -49.41 21.58 6.71
N ASN A 358 -48.24 21.89 6.14
CA ASN A 358 -47.43 23.00 6.59
C ASN A 358 -48.25 24.31 6.61
N SER A 359 -48.28 25.03 7.74
CA SER A 359 -49.10 26.27 7.85
C SER A 359 -48.39 27.54 7.38
N GLY A 360 -47.16 27.43 6.87
CA GLY A 360 -46.41 28.53 6.27
C GLY A 360 -46.69 28.72 4.77
N ARG A 361 -46.05 29.74 4.17
CA ARG A 361 -46.24 30.08 2.76
C ARG A 361 -45.49 29.12 1.84
N MET A 362 -46.16 28.70 0.77
CA MET A 362 -45.54 28.08 -0.41
C MET A 362 -45.29 29.19 -1.44
N ARG A 363 -44.04 29.42 -1.81
CA ARG A 363 -43.65 30.59 -2.60
C ARG A 363 -42.95 30.17 -3.88
N PHE A 364 -43.49 30.62 -5.01
CA PHE A 364 -42.97 30.38 -6.35
C PHE A 364 -42.05 31.56 -6.67
N ARG A 365 -40.73 31.34 -6.59
CA ARG A 365 -39.72 32.42 -6.50
C ARG A 365 -39.15 32.83 -7.87
N SER A 366 -38.88 31.86 -8.74
CA SER A 366 -38.30 32.13 -10.07
C SER A 366 -38.65 31.06 -11.08
N GLY A 367 -38.66 31.43 -12.36
CA GLY A 367 -38.83 30.54 -13.52
C GLY A 367 -40.24 29.96 -13.67
N SER A 368 -40.58 29.54 -14.88
CA SER A 368 -41.90 28.99 -15.19
C SER A 368 -42.17 27.69 -14.41
N LYS A 369 -43.42 27.50 -13.99
CA LYS A 369 -43.90 26.31 -13.27
C LYS A 369 -45.08 25.68 -14.00
N PHE A 370 -45.12 24.36 -14.01
CA PHE A 370 -46.24 23.58 -14.54
C PHE A 370 -46.84 22.74 -13.43
N ILE A 371 -48.07 23.05 -13.01
CA ILE A 371 -48.86 22.13 -12.18
C ILE A 371 -49.48 21.14 -13.15
N LEU A 372 -49.09 19.87 -13.03
CA LEU A 372 -49.48 18.82 -13.99
C LEU A 372 -50.97 18.48 -13.87
N ALA A 373 -51.54 17.92 -14.94
CA ALA A 373 -52.95 17.50 -14.96
C ALA A 373 -53.29 16.39 -13.96
N THR A 374 -52.27 15.69 -13.46
CA THR A 374 -52.34 14.66 -12.44
C THR A 374 -52.27 15.20 -11.01
N ALA A 375 -51.95 16.49 -10.84
CA ALA A 375 -51.83 17.09 -9.53
C ALA A 375 -53.23 17.22 -8.89
N ASP A 376 -53.37 16.68 -7.68
CA ASP A 376 -54.54 16.83 -6.82
C ASP A 376 -54.09 17.04 -5.37
N LEU A 377 -53.43 18.17 -5.15
CA LEU A 377 -52.81 18.49 -3.87
C LEU A 377 -53.78 19.23 -2.96
N VAL A 378 -53.69 18.95 -1.66
CA VAL A 378 -54.44 19.69 -0.64
C VAL A 378 -53.47 20.42 0.28
N LYS A 379 -53.65 21.73 0.46
CA LYS A 379 -52.89 22.59 1.36
C LYS A 379 -53.87 23.33 2.30
N PRO A 380 -54.37 22.67 3.36
CA PRO A 380 -55.48 23.19 4.17
C PRO A 380 -55.14 24.43 5.02
N GLY A 381 -53.91 24.93 4.93
CA GLY A 381 -53.43 26.07 5.70
C GLY A 381 -52.21 26.74 5.07
N GLY A 382 -52.04 28.03 5.38
CA GLY A 382 -51.01 28.88 4.80
C GLY A 382 -51.49 29.62 3.55
N GLN A 383 -50.54 30.12 2.74
CA GLN A 383 -50.84 30.83 1.50
C GLN A 383 -49.94 30.32 0.38
N VAL A 384 -50.43 30.38 -0.85
CA VAL A 384 -49.63 30.21 -2.06
C VAL A 384 -49.31 31.59 -2.64
N TYR A 385 -48.03 31.89 -2.81
CA TYR A 385 -47.57 33.18 -3.34
C TYR A 385 -46.75 32.97 -4.61
N VAL A 386 -47.04 33.76 -5.64
CA VAL A 386 -46.30 33.77 -6.91
C VAL A 386 -45.56 35.09 -7.02
N ASP A 387 -44.23 35.04 -7.06
CA ASP A 387 -43.39 36.23 -7.21
C ASP A 387 -43.60 36.91 -8.58
N ALA A 388 -43.26 38.19 -8.67
CA ALA A 388 -43.28 38.92 -9.94
C ALA A 388 -42.39 38.21 -10.99
N ASN A 389 -42.86 38.15 -12.24
CA ASN A 389 -42.19 37.48 -13.36
C ASN A 389 -42.12 35.95 -13.28
N VAL A 390 -42.89 35.32 -12.40
CA VAL A 390 -43.13 33.88 -12.43
C VAL A 390 -44.41 33.58 -13.19
N VAL A 391 -44.33 32.66 -14.15
CA VAL A 391 -45.50 32.14 -14.89
C VAL A 391 -45.83 30.75 -14.35
N VAL A 392 -47.06 30.56 -13.89
CA VAL A 392 -47.58 29.26 -13.47
C VAL A 392 -48.65 28.81 -14.45
N THR A 393 -48.39 27.72 -15.16
CA THR A 393 -49.38 27.03 -15.98
C THR A 393 -50.03 25.93 -15.15
N ASN A 394 -51.30 26.10 -14.80
CA ASN A 394 -52.03 25.12 -14.01
C ASN A 394 -52.89 24.22 -14.90
N GLN A 395 -52.69 22.90 -14.82
CA GLN A 395 -53.52 21.89 -15.47
C GLN A 395 -54.22 20.95 -14.49
N GLY A 396 -53.95 21.06 -13.18
CA GLY A 396 -54.52 20.23 -12.11
C GLY A 396 -55.13 21.04 -10.96
N SER A 397 -55.18 20.46 -9.77
CA SER A 397 -55.70 21.07 -8.54
C SER A 397 -54.63 21.23 -7.47
N ILE A 398 -54.67 22.40 -6.82
CA ILE A 398 -54.11 22.64 -5.49
C ILE A 398 -55.23 23.30 -4.68
N GLU A 399 -55.91 22.53 -3.85
CA GLU A 399 -56.95 23.04 -2.94
C GLU A 399 -56.27 23.71 -1.74
N ILE A 400 -56.65 24.96 -1.43
CA ILE A 400 -56.06 25.78 -0.34
C ILE A 400 -57.09 26.01 0.75
#